data_AF-A0A6P8BER5-F1
#
_entry.id   AF-A0A6P8BER5-F1
#
_cell.length_a   1.000
_cell.length_b   1.000
_cell.length_c   1.000
_cell.angle_alpha   90.00
_cell.angle_beta   90.00
_cell.angle_gamma   90.00
#
_symmetry.space_group_name_H-M   'P 1'
#
loop_
_entity.id
_entity.type
_entity.pdbx_description
1 polymer ?
#
loop_
_entity_poly.entity_id
_entity_poly.type
_entity_poly.pdbx_seq_one_letter_code
_entity_poly.pdbx_strand_id
1 'polypeptide(L)'
;MVRLMTATVAAVTVYICTAAATIDKPVLDPATNFTLIEERWMSVPNQPTVVVEWLHHYLPKACHDAALANNLSPMDFTASDVLTTSSATWARSPVGMRSYVRHVIAYPARKQQQQQHDAVASWHAPGDLHLHARPTMQTLIHQVAHEMDYAALPGRGSPFSESELWREAAETDRRRASEYAGLDWREHFAEAAVVAVFDQNFPHEIGSAQPATIGIANQLYVWQMLLGGQIQMGGRCTRRRENSPRVNKKTGEGDAGSVLSARSGLLRRSIEIFSVEYPGGGKDLHIEDRWQQVDVFGQYGAKAAQATAAAS
;
A
#
# COMPACT_ATOMS: atom_id res chain seq x y z
N MET A 1 5.04 -63.53 32.11
CA MET A 1 5.82 -62.36 32.59
C MET A 1 6.27 -61.57 31.37
N VAL A 2 5.64 -60.43 31.08
CA VAL A 2 6.06 -59.51 30.00
C VAL A 2 6.25 -58.15 30.65
N ARG A 3 7.49 -57.67 30.70
CA ARG A 3 7.84 -56.34 31.21
C ARG A 3 7.79 -55.35 30.05
N LEU A 4 6.84 -54.42 30.12
CA LEU A 4 6.72 -53.29 29.21
C LEU A 4 7.76 -52.23 29.62
N MET A 5 8.73 -51.93 28.75
CA MET A 5 9.66 -50.82 28.95
C MET A 5 9.08 -49.56 28.32
N THR A 6 8.69 -48.59 29.16
CA THR A 6 8.32 -47.24 28.75
C THR A 6 9.58 -46.42 28.49
N ALA A 7 9.83 -46.07 27.23
CA ALA A 7 10.88 -45.14 26.82
C ALA A 7 10.36 -43.70 26.89
N THR A 8 10.98 -42.89 27.74
CA THR A 8 10.68 -41.46 27.90
C THR A 8 11.40 -40.67 26.80
N VAL A 9 10.65 -40.10 25.86
CA VAL A 9 11.20 -39.20 24.83
C VAL A 9 11.22 -37.79 25.41
N ALA A 10 12.42 -37.25 25.65
CA ALA A 10 12.61 -35.86 26.00
C ALA A 10 12.48 -35.00 24.73
N ALA A 11 11.43 -34.18 24.66
CA ALA A 11 11.25 -33.20 23.59
C ALA A 11 12.23 -32.03 23.81
N VAL A 12 13.25 -31.93 22.95
CA VAL A 12 14.14 -30.77 22.90
C VAL A 12 13.46 -29.68 22.07
N THR A 13 12.97 -28.64 22.71
CA THR A 13 12.44 -27.44 22.04
C THR A 13 13.61 -26.53 21.67
N VAL A 14 14.00 -26.54 20.39
CA VAL A 14 14.96 -25.57 19.85
C VAL A 14 14.22 -24.26 19.60
N TYR A 15 14.49 -23.23 20.41
CA TYR A 15 14.07 -21.87 20.12
C TYR A 15 15.04 -21.28 19.08
N ILE A 16 14.60 -21.22 17.82
CA ILE A 16 15.30 -20.45 16.78
C ILE A 16 14.90 -18.99 16.99
N CYS A 17 15.76 -18.20 17.64
CA CYS A 17 15.67 -16.75 17.57
C CYS A 17 16.02 -16.33 16.14
N THR A 18 15.01 -16.07 15.31
CA THR A 18 15.22 -15.37 14.04
C THR A 18 15.55 -13.92 14.37
N ALA A 19 16.83 -13.59 14.44
CA ALA A 19 17.25 -12.20 14.44
C ALA A 19 16.68 -11.54 13.17
N ALA A 20 15.83 -10.52 13.33
CA ALA A 20 15.38 -9.73 12.19
C ALA A 20 16.63 -9.11 11.57
N ALA A 21 16.95 -9.50 10.32
CA ALA A 21 18.10 -8.97 9.62
C ALA A 21 17.85 -7.48 9.33
N THR A 22 18.44 -6.61 10.15
CA THR A 22 18.46 -5.17 9.88
C THR A 22 19.38 -4.92 8.69
N ILE A 23 18.88 -4.20 7.68
CA ILE A 23 19.68 -3.87 6.48
C ILE A 23 20.54 -2.66 6.80
N ASP A 24 21.73 -2.91 7.34
CA ASP A 24 22.66 -1.87 7.77
C ASP A 24 23.44 -1.28 6.58
N LYS A 25 22.78 -0.35 5.88
CA LYS A 25 23.36 0.43 4.79
C LYS A 25 23.06 1.91 4.97
N PRO A 26 23.94 2.81 4.51
CA PRO A 26 23.62 4.23 4.50
C PRO A 26 22.36 4.47 3.66
N VAL A 27 21.49 5.36 4.13
CA VAL A 27 20.32 5.80 3.36
C VAL A 27 20.78 6.57 2.11
N LEU A 28 19.94 6.68 1.08
CA LEU A 28 20.08 7.75 0.08
C LEU A 28 20.15 9.06 0.86
N ASP A 29 21.28 9.75 0.73
CA ASP A 29 21.77 10.83 1.61
C ASP A 29 20.68 11.89 1.95
N PRO A 30 20.74 12.56 3.13
CA PRO A 30 19.61 13.25 3.78
C PRO A 30 19.03 14.46 3.02
N ALA A 31 19.51 14.74 1.82
CA ALA A 31 19.01 15.77 0.93
C ALA A 31 18.07 15.23 -0.16
N THR A 32 17.53 13.99 -0.07
CA THR A 32 16.43 13.59 -0.97
C THR A 32 15.33 14.63 -0.81
N ASN A 33 15.16 15.47 -1.82
CA ASN A 33 14.10 16.45 -1.80
C ASN A 33 12.80 15.73 -2.18
N PHE A 34 12.26 14.96 -1.23
CA PHE A 34 10.98 14.28 -1.40
C PHE A 34 9.86 15.28 -1.68
N THR A 35 10.02 16.55 -1.25
CA THR A 35 9.12 17.64 -1.66
C THR A 35 9.19 17.87 -3.17
N LEU A 36 10.36 17.94 -3.78
CA LEU A 36 10.50 18.06 -5.25
C LEU A 36 9.90 16.86 -5.98
N ILE A 37 10.12 15.65 -5.48
CA ILE A 37 9.52 14.42 -6.00
C ILE A 37 7.99 14.52 -5.94
N GLU A 38 7.44 14.91 -4.78
CA GLU A 38 6.00 15.06 -4.57
C GLU A 38 5.41 16.18 -5.42
N GLU A 39 6.02 17.36 -5.48
CA GLU A 39 5.61 18.48 -6.35
C GLU A 39 5.54 18.04 -7.81
N ARG A 40 6.54 17.26 -8.25
CA ARG A 40 6.58 16.73 -9.60
C ARG A 40 5.47 15.72 -9.84
N TRP A 41 5.18 14.83 -8.89
CA TRP A 41 3.99 13.96 -8.95
C TRP A 41 2.69 14.75 -9.02
N MET A 42 2.61 15.84 -8.25
CA MET A 42 1.47 16.76 -8.24
C MET A 42 1.37 17.62 -9.51
N SER A 43 2.33 17.53 -10.43
CA SER A 43 2.19 18.06 -11.80
C SER A 43 1.55 17.09 -12.79
N VAL A 44 1.47 15.78 -12.47
CA VAL A 44 0.91 14.76 -13.38
C VAL A 44 -0.61 14.92 -13.50
N PRO A 45 -1.20 15.09 -14.69
CA PRO A 45 -2.64 15.23 -14.82
C PRO A 45 -3.38 14.07 -14.16
N ASN A 46 -4.45 14.39 -13.44
CA ASN A 46 -5.39 13.38 -12.94
C ASN A 46 -5.87 12.54 -14.12
N GLN A 47 -5.81 11.21 -13.98
CA GLN A 47 -6.40 10.31 -14.96
C GLN A 47 -7.94 10.42 -14.88
N PRO A 48 -8.67 10.31 -16.01
CA PRO A 48 -10.11 10.58 -16.07
C PRO A 48 -10.95 9.59 -15.26
N THR A 49 -11.82 10.14 -14.41
CA THR A 49 -12.64 9.45 -13.41
C THR A 49 -14.08 9.25 -13.87
N VAL A 50 -14.59 8.02 -13.73
CA VAL A 50 -16.03 7.73 -13.72
C VAL A 50 -16.35 7.07 -12.38
N VAL A 51 -17.36 7.60 -11.67
CA VAL A 51 -17.81 7.08 -10.38
C VAL A 51 -19.21 6.49 -10.57
N VAL A 52 -19.40 5.24 -10.16
CA VAL A 52 -20.71 4.59 -10.09
C VAL A 52 -20.98 4.25 -8.63
N GLU A 53 -21.88 5.00 -7.99
CA GLU A 53 -22.25 4.73 -6.61
C GLU A 53 -23.08 3.45 -6.48
N TRP A 54 -22.83 2.70 -5.41
CA TRP A 54 -23.58 1.50 -5.08
C TRP A 54 -24.93 1.82 -4.45
N LEU A 55 -25.83 0.84 -4.44
CA LEU A 55 -27.06 0.91 -3.66
C LEU A 55 -26.74 1.20 -2.19
N HIS A 56 -27.43 2.19 -1.62
CA HIS A 56 -27.13 2.79 -0.32
C HIS A 56 -27.07 1.81 0.86
N HIS A 57 -27.63 0.60 0.74
CA HIS A 57 -27.70 -0.40 1.82
C HIS A 57 -26.60 -1.47 1.79
N TYR A 58 -25.71 -1.42 0.81
CA TYR A 58 -24.68 -2.45 0.61
C TYR A 58 -23.27 -1.87 0.55
N LEU A 59 -22.29 -2.67 0.93
CA LEU A 59 -20.87 -2.40 0.74
C LEU A 59 -20.08 -3.71 0.64
N PRO A 60 -18.82 -3.69 0.16
CA PRO A 60 -17.96 -4.86 0.19
C PRO A 60 -17.67 -5.32 1.62
N LYS A 61 -17.66 -6.63 1.89
CA LYS A 61 -17.45 -7.20 3.23
C LYS A 61 -16.19 -6.68 3.90
N ALA A 62 -15.09 -6.55 3.17
CA ALA A 62 -13.85 -6.00 3.72
C ALA A 62 -14.04 -4.60 4.30
N CYS A 63 -14.85 -3.76 3.63
CA CYS A 63 -15.17 -2.41 4.09
C CYS A 63 -16.12 -2.44 5.30
N HIS A 64 -17.03 -3.42 5.37
CA HIS A 64 -17.88 -3.65 6.54
C HIS A 64 -17.03 -3.96 7.77
N ASP A 65 -16.16 -4.96 7.63
CA ASP A 65 -15.31 -5.45 8.70
C ASP A 65 -14.33 -4.36 9.14
N ALA A 66 -13.78 -3.61 8.18
CA ALA A 66 -12.88 -2.50 8.45
C ALA A 66 -13.57 -1.34 9.18
N ALA A 67 -14.82 -1.01 8.84
CA ALA A 67 -15.61 -0.03 9.59
C ALA A 67 -15.77 -0.46 11.07
N LEU A 68 -16.20 -1.71 11.30
CA LEU A 68 -16.38 -2.25 12.65
C LEU A 68 -15.05 -2.31 13.43
N ALA A 69 -13.97 -2.74 12.80
CA ALA A 69 -12.63 -2.80 13.43
C ALA A 69 -12.11 -1.41 13.85
N ASN A 70 -12.61 -0.34 13.22
CA ASN A 70 -12.27 1.04 13.55
C ASN A 70 -13.30 1.73 14.46
N ASN A 71 -14.26 0.98 15.03
CA ASN A 71 -15.39 1.50 15.82
C ASN A 71 -16.23 2.54 15.07
N LEU A 72 -16.39 2.36 13.75
CA LEU A 72 -17.23 3.18 12.90
C LEU A 72 -18.49 2.42 12.48
N SER A 73 -19.58 3.17 12.23
CA SER A 73 -20.80 2.58 11.70
C SER A 73 -20.65 2.27 10.21
N PRO A 74 -20.86 1.02 9.74
CA PRO A 74 -20.85 0.72 8.30
C PRO A 74 -21.94 1.46 7.53
N MET A 75 -23.00 1.92 8.21
CA MET A 75 -24.06 2.73 7.61
C MET A 75 -23.57 4.09 7.12
N ASP A 76 -22.50 4.60 7.72
CA ASP A 76 -21.92 5.88 7.35
C ASP A 76 -20.99 5.74 6.13
N PHE A 77 -20.70 4.55 5.64
CA PHE A 77 -19.80 4.42 4.49
C PHE A 77 -20.56 4.51 3.17
N THR A 78 -20.04 5.25 2.19
CA THR A 78 -20.50 5.27 0.79
C THR A 78 -19.57 4.41 -0.04
N ALA A 79 -20.11 3.41 -0.75
CA ALA A 79 -19.33 2.57 -1.65
C ALA A 79 -19.55 2.99 -3.10
N SER A 80 -18.47 3.10 -3.85
CA SER A 80 -18.52 3.45 -5.27
C SER A 80 -17.55 2.59 -6.07
N ASP A 81 -17.95 2.22 -7.29
CA ASP A 81 -17.02 1.75 -8.32
C ASP A 81 -16.37 2.98 -8.93
N VAL A 82 -15.06 3.00 -8.91
CA VAL A 82 -14.30 4.17 -9.28
C VAL A 82 -13.31 3.80 -10.36
N LEU A 83 -13.57 4.32 -11.56
CA LEU A 83 -12.74 4.10 -12.74
C LEU A 83 -11.37 4.77 -12.65
N THR A 84 -11.32 5.90 -11.92
CA THR A 84 -10.14 6.48 -11.26
C THR A 84 -10.62 7.37 -10.12
N THR A 85 -9.86 7.57 -9.04
CA THR A 85 -10.45 8.09 -7.77
C THR A 85 -10.80 9.57 -7.76
N SER A 86 -11.73 9.90 -6.87
CA SER A 86 -11.96 11.24 -6.32
C SER A 86 -10.74 11.81 -5.59
N SER A 87 -9.91 10.95 -4.97
CA SER A 87 -8.62 11.42 -4.44
C SER A 87 -7.67 11.74 -5.59
N ALA A 88 -7.33 13.03 -5.74
CA ALA A 88 -6.44 13.49 -6.80
C ALA A 88 -5.09 12.75 -6.77
N THR A 89 -4.61 12.36 -5.58
CA THR A 89 -3.35 11.64 -5.42
C THR A 89 -3.40 10.22 -6.01
N TRP A 90 -4.41 9.41 -5.70
CA TRP A 90 -4.50 8.05 -6.26
C TRP A 90 -4.82 8.05 -7.76
N ALA A 91 -5.56 9.05 -8.25
CA ALA A 91 -5.79 9.23 -9.68
C ALA A 91 -4.48 9.43 -10.47
N ARG A 92 -3.39 9.84 -9.81
CA ARG A 92 -2.05 10.00 -10.37
C ARG A 92 -1.19 8.75 -10.29
N SER A 93 -1.59 7.72 -9.57
CA SER A 93 -0.82 6.46 -9.53
C SER A 93 -0.85 5.72 -10.87
N PRO A 94 0.25 5.05 -11.27
CA PRO A 94 0.29 4.20 -12.47
C PRO A 94 -0.89 3.20 -12.52
N VAL A 95 -1.54 3.06 -13.68
CA VAL A 95 -2.71 2.16 -13.80
C VAL A 95 -2.34 0.73 -13.46
N GLY A 96 -1.14 0.29 -13.87
CA GLY A 96 -0.65 -1.06 -13.59
C GLY A 96 -0.52 -1.32 -12.10
N MET A 97 0.04 -0.39 -11.33
CA MET A 97 0.09 -0.48 -9.86
C MET A 97 -1.31 -0.53 -9.25
N ARG A 98 -2.22 0.35 -9.68
CA ARG A 98 -3.61 0.36 -9.19
C ARG A 98 -4.33 -0.96 -9.41
N SER A 99 -3.93 -1.72 -10.42
CA SER A 99 -4.54 -3.02 -10.71
C SER A 99 -4.28 -4.06 -9.63
N TYR A 100 -3.34 -3.85 -8.72
CA TYR A 100 -3.10 -4.77 -7.61
C TYR A 100 -3.96 -4.45 -6.37
N VAL A 101 -4.48 -3.23 -6.27
CA VAL A 101 -5.34 -2.83 -5.15
C VAL A 101 -6.78 -3.25 -5.40
N ARG A 102 -7.32 -4.04 -4.48
CA ARG A 102 -8.71 -4.50 -4.41
C ARG A 102 -9.64 -3.40 -3.91
N HIS A 103 -9.48 -2.90 -2.69
CA HIS A 103 -10.32 -1.80 -2.18
C HIS A 103 -9.44 -0.64 -1.69
N VAL A 104 -9.92 0.59 -1.87
CA VAL A 104 -9.40 1.79 -1.21
C VAL A 104 -10.44 2.22 -0.18
N ILE A 105 -10.09 2.15 1.10
CA ILE A 105 -11.01 2.39 2.22
C ILE A 105 -10.55 3.65 2.93
N ALA A 106 -11.31 4.74 2.77
CA ALA A 106 -10.97 6.05 3.31
C ALA A 106 -11.77 6.36 4.57
N TYR A 107 -11.05 6.65 5.66
CA TYR A 107 -11.58 7.00 6.97
C TYR A 107 -11.58 8.51 7.17
N PRO A 108 -12.41 9.05 8.07
CA PRO A 108 -12.23 10.42 8.50
C PRO A 108 -10.89 10.56 9.23
N ALA A 109 -10.22 11.70 9.09
CA ALA A 109 -9.05 12.01 9.91
C ALA A 109 -9.44 11.90 11.40
N ARG A 110 -8.75 11.06 12.16
CA ARG A 110 -9.05 10.90 13.59
C ARG A 110 -8.65 12.20 14.30
N LYS A 111 -9.52 12.77 15.15
CA LYS A 111 -9.16 13.95 15.96
C LYS A 111 -7.91 13.71 16.84
N GLN A 112 -7.66 12.47 17.24
CA GLN A 112 -6.44 12.06 17.96
C GLN A 112 -5.19 11.92 17.06
N GLN A 113 -5.33 11.80 15.73
CA GLN A 113 -4.18 11.77 14.82
C GLN A 113 -3.47 13.12 14.68
N GLN A 114 -4.10 14.23 15.11
CA GLN A 114 -3.36 15.48 15.29
C GLN A 114 -2.32 15.39 16.43
N GLN A 115 -2.35 14.35 17.26
CA GLN A 115 -1.44 14.18 18.40
C GLN A 115 -0.70 12.82 18.42
N GLN A 116 -1.06 11.85 17.58
CA GLN A 116 -0.41 10.53 17.55
C GLN A 116 0.02 10.12 16.13
N HIS A 117 1.25 9.60 16.07
CA HIS A 117 2.06 9.19 14.91
C HIS A 117 1.49 8.00 14.10
N ASP A 118 0.19 7.95 13.89
CA ASP A 118 -0.45 6.88 13.13
C ASP A 118 -0.14 7.01 11.63
N ALA A 119 -0.02 5.87 10.96
CA ALA A 119 0.24 5.82 9.53
C ALA A 119 -0.89 6.49 8.73
N VAL A 120 -0.52 7.35 7.78
CA VAL A 120 -1.45 8.08 6.90
C VAL A 120 -2.19 7.11 5.97
N ALA A 121 -1.53 6.01 5.59
CA ALA A 121 -2.13 4.89 4.90
C ALA A 121 -1.52 3.56 5.38
N SER A 122 -2.27 2.46 5.26
CA SER A 122 -1.79 1.12 5.55
C SER A 122 -2.31 0.12 4.52
N TRP A 123 -1.48 -0.86 4.18
CA TRP A 123 -1.85 -1.99 3.34
C TRP A 123 -2.29 -3.20 4.20
N HIS A 124 -3.37 -3.84 3.77
CA HIS A 124 -3.90 -5.07 4.35
C HIS A 124 -4.10 -6.12 3.26
N ALA A 125 -3.44 -7.27 3.43
CA ALA A 125 -3.62 -8.38 2.50
C ALA A 125 -5.05 -8.97 2.59
N PRO A 126 -5.66 -9.37 1.45
CA PRO A 126 -5.16 -9.21 0.08
C PRO A 126 -5.68 -7.91 -0.57
N GLY A 127 -4.79 -6.98 -0.87
CA GLY A 127 -5.04 -5.84 -1.75
C GLY A 127 -5.88 -4.70 -1.19
N ASP A 128 -6.11 -4.59 0.12
CA ASP A 128 -6.89 -3.49 0.67
C ASP A 128 -5.97 -2.35 1.14
N LEU A 129 -6.24 -1.14 0.67
CA LEU A 129 -5.52 0.06 1.03
C LEU A 129 -6.40 0.92 1.95
N HIS A 130 -5.95 1.13 3.17
CA HIS A 130 -6.65 1.87 4.21
C HIS A 130 -6.06 3.28 4.30
N LEU A 131 -6.85 4.32 4.07
CA LEU A 131 -6.42 5.72 4.08
C LEU A 131 -6.99 6.44 5.31
N HIS A 132 -6.14 6.80 6.26
CA HIS A 132 -6.56 7.43 7.52
C HIS A 132 -6.38 8.95 7.52
N ALA A 133 -5.50 9.47 6.68
CA ALA A 133 -5.32 10.89 6.38
C ALA A 133 -4.85 11.04 4.91
N ARG A 134 -4.68 12.26 4.41
CA ARG A 134 -4.43 12.48 2.98
C ARG A 134 -3.03 11.98 2.66
N PRO A 135 -2.87 10.89 1.90
CA PRO A 135 -1.56 10.33 1.66
C PRO A 135 -0.82 11.19 0.63
N THR A 136 0.50 11.29 0.82
CA THR A 136 1.41 11.71 -0.26
C THR A 136 1.45 10.63 -1.34
N MET A 137 1.88 11.00 -2.54
CA MET A 137 2.08 10.05 -3.62
C MET A 137 3.15 9.01 -3.25
N GLN A 138 4.22 9.43 -2.56
CA GLN A 138 5.20 8.51 -1.97
C GLN A 138 4.53 7.44 -1.08
N THR A 139 3.67 7.88 -0.14
CA THR A 139 3.00 6.96 0.78
C THR A 139 2.08 6.00 0.01
N LEU A 140 1.33 6.47 -0.99
CA LEU A 140 0.50 5.60 -1.81
C LEU A 140 1.32 4.56 -2.58
N ILE A 141 2.40 4.99 -3.24
CA ILE A 141 3.28 4.09 -4.00
C ILE A 141 3.85 3.01 -3.08
N HIS A 142 4.35 3.42 -1.91
CA HIS A 142 4.86 2.51 -0.89
C HIS A 142 3.83 1.45 -0.50
N GLN A 143 2.60 1.85 -0.15
CA GLN A 143 1.58 0.89 0.29
C GLN A 143 1.14 -0.05 -0.84
N VAL A 144 1.08 0.43 -2.09
CA VAL A 144 0.79 -0.44 -3.25
C VAL A 144 1.96 -1.38 -3.53
N ALA A 145 3.20 -0.96 -3.28
CA ALA A 145 4.37 -1.79 -3.46
C ALA A 145 4.36 -3.01 -2.53
N HIS A 146 3.84 -2.91 -1.30
CA HIS A 146 3.61 -4.09 -0.45
C HIS A 146 2.65 -5.10 -1.09
N GLU A 147 1.56 -4.64 -1.72
CA GLU A 147 0.67 -5.56 -2.43
C GLU A 147 1.38 -6.18 -3.64
N MET A 148 2.13 -5.40 -4.40
CA MET A 148 2.89 -5.89 -5.55
C MET A 148 3.98 -6.89 -5.15
N ASP A 149 4.63 -6.67 -4.01
CA ASP A 149 5.58 -7.59 -3.40
C ASP A 149 4.97 -8.98 -3.21
N TYR A 150 3.73 -9.01 -2.73
CA TYR A 150 2.98 -10.25 -2.51
C TYR A 150 2.35 -10.84 -3.78
N ALA A 151 1.87 -9.99 -4.70
CA ALA A 151 0.90 -10.39 -5.73
C ALA A 151 1.40 -10.29 -7.17
N ALA A 152 2.39 -9.45 -7.44
CA ALA A 152 2.79 -9.15 -8.82
C ALA A 152 3.61 -10.27 -9.47
N LEU A 153 4.28 -11.08 -8.67
CA LEU A 153 5.20 -12.13 -9.13
C LEU A 153 4.65 -13.51 -8.71
N PRO A 154 3.76 -14.11 -9.53
CA PRO A 154 3.05 -15.32 -9.16
C PRO A 154 3.97 -16.52 -8.96
N GLY A 155 3.53 -17.48 -8.13
CA GLY A 155 4.19 -18.78 -7.95
C GLY A 155 5.27 -18.83 -6.87
N ARG A 156 5.48 -17.76 -6.10
CA ARG A 156 6.53 -17.73 -5.07
C ARG A 156 6.09 -18.13 -3.65
N GLY A 157 4.79 -18.10 -3.35
CA GLY A 157 4.26 -18.49 -2.02
C GLY A 157 4.69 -17.57 -0.85
N SER A 158 5.65 -16.67 -1.09
CA SER A 158 6.17 -15.64 -0.19
C SER A 158 6.26 -14.30 -0.95
N PRO A 159 6.41 -13.17 -0.22
CA PRO A 159 6.74 -11.88 -0.84
C PRO A 159 8.01 -11.97 -1.69
N PHE A 160 8.06 -11.23 -2.80
CA PHE A 160 9.23 -11.16 -3.67
C PHE A 160 10.47 -10.61 -2.97
N SER A 161 10.29 -9.68 -2.04
CA SER A 161 11.34 -9.08 -1.22
C SER A 161 12.11 -10.11 -0.38
N GLU A 162 11.52 -11.27 -0.12
CA GLU A 162 12.20 -12.37 0.56
C GLU A 162 13.04 -13.25 -0.38
N SER A 163 12.97 -13.02 -1.69
CA SER A 163 13.72 -13.80 -2.66
C SER A 163 15.20 -13.45 -2.72
N GLU A 164 16.00 -14.44 -3.10
CA GLU A 164 17.44 -14.30 -3.35
C GLU A 164 17.72 -13.18 -4.36
N LEU A 165 16.98 -13.11 -5.48
CA LEU A 165 17.14 -12.06 -6.48
C LEU A 165 17.02 -10.64 -5.90
N TRP A 166 16.05 -10.40 -5.00
CA TRP A 166 15.93 -9.09 -4.37
C TRP A 166 17.06 -8.82 -3.38
N ARG A 167 17.37 -9.81 -2.54
CA ARG A 167 18.40 -9.69 -1.51
C ARG A 167 19.78 -9.49 -2.11
N GLU A 168 20.14 -10.21 -3.16
CA GLU A 168 21.41 -10.04 -3.89
C GLU A 168 21.52 -8.64 -4.53
N ALA A 169 20.45 -8.14 -5.15
CA ALA A 169 20.43 -6.79 -5.70
C ALA A 169 20.61 -5.73 -4.60
N ALA A 170 19.87 -5.88 -3.49
CA ALA A 170 19.99 -5.03 -2.33
C ALA A 170 21.39 -5.12 -1.70
N GLU A 171 22.00 -6.31 -1.61
CA GLU A 171 23.33 -6.56 -1.07
C GLU A 171 24.46 -5.97 -1.94
N THR A 172 24.29 -6.00 -3.26
CA THR A 172 25.22 -5.40 -4.23
C THR A 172 25.22 -3.88 -4.16
N ASP A 173 24.06 -3.28 -3.89
CA ASP A 173 23.90 -1.85 -3.75
C ASP A 173 24.58 -1.31 -2.47
N ARG A 174 25.04 -0.06 -2.51
CA ARG A 174 25.76 0.54 -1.38
C ARG A 174 24.86 1.31 -0.43
N ARG A 175 23.58 1.50 -0.78
CA ARG A 175 22.62 2.31 -0.04
C ARG A 175 21.25 1.63 0.04
N ARG A 176 20.38 2.19 0.86
CA ARG A 176 18.94 1.89 0.94
C ARG A 176 18.12 3.15 0.68
N ALA A 177 16.90 3.03 0.19
CA ALA A 177 16.10 4.18 -0.27
C ALA A 177 15.79 5.19 0.85
N SER A 178 15.57 4.73 2.08
CA SER A 178 15.29 5.59 3.24
C SER A 178 15.67 4.91 4.55
N GLU A 179 15.50 5.61 5.67
CA GLU A 179 15.71 5.03 6.99
C GLU A 179 14.65 3.98 7.34
N TYR A 180 13.44 4.14 6.81
CA TYR A 180 12.35 3.17 6.98
C TYR A 180 12.64 1.86 6.23
N ALA A 181 13.35 1.94 5.09
CA ALA A 181 13.76 0.79 4.28
C ALA A 181 14.66 -0.22 5.01
N GLY A 182 15.22 0.12 6.19
CA GLY A 182 16.11 -0.79 6.93
C GLY A 182 15.41 -1.66 7.98
N LEU A 183 14.09 -1.49 8.17
CA LEU A 183 13.34 -2.24 9.17
C LEU A 183 13.23 -3.73 8.83
N ASP A 184 12.81 -4.04 7.60
CA ASP A 184 12.80 -5.40 7.07
C ASP A 184 12.87 -5.39 5.52
N TRP A 185 12.93 -6.59 4.91
CA TRP A 185 13.01 -6.74 3.46
C TRP A 185 11.79 -6.20 2.71
N ARG A 186 10.59 -6.27 3.30
CA ARG A 186 9.35 -5.79 2.68
C ARG A 186 9.34 -4.27 2.64
N GLU A 187 9.77 -3.63 3.72
CA GLU A 187 9.94 -2.17 3.77
C GLU A 187 11.05 -1.71 2.83
N HIS A 188 12.13 -2.48 2.72
CA HIS A 188 13.20 -2.21 1.76
C HIS A 188 12.69 -2.19 0.32
N PHE A 189 11.87 -3.18 -0.04
CA PHE A 189 11.25 -3.27 -1.37
C PHE A 189 10.25 -2.15 -1.63
N ALA A 190 9.38 -1.84 -0.67
CA ALA A 190 8.35 -0.81 -0.80
C ALA A 190 8.95 0.61 -0.93
N GLU A 191 10.00 0.91 -0.16
CA GLU A 191 10.69 2.20 -0.25
C GLU A 191 11.48 2.37 -1.56
N ALA A 192 12.10 1.29 -2.06
CA ALA A 192 12.75 1.32 -3.38
C ALA A 192 11.74 1.55 -4.52
N ALA A 193 10.49 1.10 -4.35
CA ALA A 193 9.42 1.32 -5.33
C ALA A 193 9.16 2.80 -5.58
N VAL A 194 9.20 3.64 -4.54
CA VAL A 194 8.99 5.10 -4.65
C VAL A 194 9.98 5.70 -5.65
N VAL A 195 11.25 5.32 -5.52
CA VAL A 195 12.32 5.79 -6.40
C VAL A 195 12.19 5.20 -7.80
N ALA A 196 11.91 3.90 -7.92
CA ALA A 196 11.78 3.21 -9.21
C ALA A 196 10.61 3.75 -10.04
N VAL A 197 9.47 4.00 -9.40
CA VAL A 197 8.27 4.56 -10.04
C VAL A 197 8.55 6.00 -10.47
N PHE A 198 9.28 6.78 -9.68
CA PHE A 198 9.66 8.13 -10.09
C PHE A 198 10.63 8.13 -11.27
N ASP A 199 11.73 7.37 -11.19
CA ASP A 199 12.75 7.27 -12.24
C ASP A 199 12.15 6.79 -13.58
N GLN A 200 11.24 5.82 -13.54
CA GLN A 200 10.56 5.32 -14.74
C GLN A 200 9.72 6.38 -15.46
N ASN A 201 9.14 7.33 -14.72
CA ASN A 201 8.16 8.28 -15.25
C ASN A 201 8.70 9.70 -15.44
N PHE A 202 9.82 10.02 -14.79
CA PHE A 202 10.53 11.28 -14.88
C PHE A 202 12.02 11.00 -15.13
N PRO A 203 12.37 10.40 -16.28
CA PRO A 203 13.74 9.98 -16.56
C PRO A 203 14.66 11.19 -16.48
N HIS A 204 15.85 10.99 -15.89
CA HIS A 204 16.87 12.01 -15.62
C HIS A 204 16.54 13.01 -14.51
N GLU A 205 15.31 13.09 -14.02
CA GLU A 205 14.96 13.99 -12.92
C GLU A 205 15.43 13.44 -11.56
N ILE A 206 15.45 12.10 -11.39
CA ILE A 206 15.86 11.50 -10.11
C ILE A 206 17.32 11.76 -9.78
N GLY A 207 18.21 11.78 -10.77
CA GLY A 207 19.63 12.07 -10.55
C GLY A 207 19.87 13.49 -10.07
N SER A 208 18.97 14.42 -10.44
CA SER A 208 19.00 15.80 -9.94
C SER A 208 18.39 15.91 -8.54
N ALA A 209 17.28 15.20 -8.28
CA ALA A 209 16.58 15.23 -7.00
C ALA A 209 17.30 14.44 -5.89
N GLN A 210 18.03 13.38 -6.25
CA GLN A 210 18.80 12.54 -5.36
C GLN A 210 20.02 11.94 -6.08
N PRO A 211 21.15 12.67 -6.14
CA PRO A 211 22.38 12.22 -6.82
C PRO A 211 22.93 10.88 -6.31
N ALA A 212 22.63 10.51 -5.06
CA ALA A 212 23.06 9.25 -4.48
C ALA A 212 22.25 8.03 -5.00
N THR A 213 21.26 8.21 -5.88
CA THR A 213 20.42 7.11 -6.41
C THR A 213 21.21 6.02 -7.12
N ILE A 214 22.39 6.35 -7.67
CA ILE A 214 23.31 5.33 -8.21
C ILE A 214 23.70 4.27 -7.17
N GLY A 215 23.60 4.60 -5.88
CA GLY A 215 23.84 3.70 -4.76
C GLY A 215 22.79 2.60 -4.58
N ILE A 216 21.63 2.69 -5.26
CA ILE A 216 20.57 1.68 -5.29
C ILE A 216 20.24 1.17 -6.71
N ALA A 217 21.19 1.27 -7.63
CA ALA A 217 20.94 1.00 -9.05
C ALA A 217 20.48 -0.44 -9.33
N ASN A 218 20.95 -1.44 -8.58
CA ASN A 218 20.54 -2.83 -8.79
C ASN A 218 19.11 -3.06 -8.31
N GLN A 219 18.71 -2.47 -7.18
CA GLN A 219 17.31 -2.47 -6.73
C GLN A 219 16.37 -1.85 -7.78
N LEU A 220 16.74 -0.70 -8.36
CA LEU A 220 15.96 -0.05 -9.41
C LEU A 220 15.87 -0.92 -10.67
N TYR A 221 16.98 -1.53 -11.07
CA TYR A 221 17.01 -2.46 -12.19
C TYR A 221 16.06 -3.63 -11.99
N VAL A 222 16.06 -4.28 -10.82
CA VAL A 222 15.15 -5.39 -10.52
C VAL A 222 13.68 -4.95 -10.59
N TRP A 223 13.35 -3.78 -10.02
CA TRP A 223 12.01 -3.19 -10.14
C TRP A 223 11.60 -2.97 -11.60
N GLN A 224 12.43 -2.31 -12.40
CA GLN A 224 12.14 -1.99 -13.79
C GLN A 224 12.05 -3.25 -14.66
N MET A 225 12.94 -4.22 -14.44
CA MET A 225 12.98 -5.48 -15.18
C MET A 225 11.72 -6.32 -14.96
N LEU A 226 11.24 -6.41 -13.71
CA LEU A 226 10.11 -7.27 -13.36
C LEU A 226 8.75 -6.56 -13.46
N LEU A 227 8.72 -5.27 -13.16
CA LEU A 227 7.50 -4.50 -12.91
C LEU A 227 7.41 -3.21 -13.73
N GLY A 228 8.37 -2.95 -14.63
CA GLY A 228 8.46 -1.73 -15.44
C GLY A 228 7.17 -1.39 -16.19
N GLY A 229 6.52 -2.41 -16.76
CA GLY A 229 5.23 -2.23 -17.46
C GLY A 229 4.06 -1.84 -16.54
N GLN A 230 4.17 -2.12 -15.24
CA GLN A 230 3.13 -1.85 -14.24
C GLN A 230 3.33 -0.49 -13.56
N ILE A 231 4.57 -0.03 -13.44
CA ILE A 231 4.92 1.24 -12.79
C ILE A 231 4.96 2.42 -13.75
N GLN A 232 4.77 2.21 -15.06
CA GLN A 232 4.63 3.28 -16.05
C GLN A 232 3.28 4.02 -15.91
N MET A 233 3.30 5.34 -16.01
CA MET A 233 2.12 6.19 -16.03
C MET A 233 1.15 5.81 -17.15
N GLY A 234 -0.14 5.87 -16.84
CA GLY A 234 -1.17 5.30 -17.71
C GLY A 234 -1.13 3.77 -17.67
N GLY A 235 -1.50 3.12 -18.78
CA GLY A 235 -1.51 1.67 -18.92
C GLY A 235 -2.89 1.03 -18.81
N ARG A 236 -2.92 -0.29 -18.58
CA ARG A 236 -4.15 -1.09 -18.46
C ARG A 236 -4.15 -1.89 -17.17
N CYS A 237 -5.33 -2.04 -16.59
CA CYS A 237 -5.54 -2.90 -15.45
C CYS A 237 -5.54 -4.37 -15.90
N THR A 238 -4.59 -5.16 -15.40
CA THR A 238 -4.38 -6.55 -15.84
C THR A 238 -4.41 -7.57 -14.72
N ARG A 239 -4.35 -7.12 -13.45
CA ARG A 239 -4.17 -7.99 -12.28
C ARG A 239 -5.16 -7.70 -11.15
N ARG A 240 -6.31 -7.10 -11.48
CA ARG A 240 -7.33 -6.77 -10.49
C ARG A 240 -7.89 -8.00 -9.80
N ARG A 241 -7.77 -8.00 -8.48
CA ARG A 241 -8.46 -8.96 -7.60
C ARG A 241 -9.95 -8.69 -7.60
N GLU A 242 -10.73 -9.76 -7.49
CA GLU A 242 -12.16 -9.67 -7.23
C GLU A 242 -12.42 -8.98 -5.89
N ASN A 243 -13.49 -8.21 -5.84
CA ASN A 243 -13.89 -7.53 -4.61
C ASN A 243 -14.33 -8.55 -3.56
N SER A 244 -14.31 -8.13 -2.30
CA SER A 244 -14.94 -8.92 -1.25
C SER A 244 -16.45 -9.01 -1.49
N PRO A 245 -17.12 -10.09 -1.01
CA PRO A 245 -18.55 -10.27 -1.20
C PRO A 245 -19.36 -9.05 -0.73
N ARG A 246 -20.44 -8.74 -1.44
CA ARG A 246 -21.36 -7.68 -1.03
C ARG A 246 -22.13 -8.10 0.22
N VAL A 247 -22.17 -7.22 1.22
CA VAL A 247 -22.92 -7.42 2.46
C VAL A 247 -23.83 -6.25 2.77
N ASN A 248 -24.93 -6.52 3.47
CA ASN A 248 -25.82 -5.51 3.99
C ASN A 248 -25.10 -4.69 5.07
N LYS A 249 -25.16 -3.35 4.99
CA LYS A 249 -24.49 -2.44 5.94
C LYS A 249 -24.95 -2.61 7.39
N LYS A 250 -26.20 -3.03 7.61
CA LYS A 250 -26.79 -3.15 8.95
C LYS A 250 -26.51 -4.52 9.57
N THR A 251 -26.65 -5.59 8.79
CA THR A 251 -26.57 -6.96 9.33
C THR A 251 -25.22 -7.63 9.10
N GLY A 252 -24.40 -7.12 8.18
CA GLY A 252 -23.17 -7.79 7.73
C GLY A 252 -23.43 -9.09 6.96
N GLU A 253 -24.69 -9.45 6.72
CA GLU A 253 -25.07 -10.66 6.01
C GLU A 253 -24.90 -10.48 4.51
N GLY A 254 -24.45 -11.54 3.84
CA GLY A 254 -24.38 -11.58 2.40
C GLY A 254 -25.78 -11.52 1.79
N ASP A 255 -25.90 -10.85 0.66
CA ASP A 255 -27.12 -10.93 -0.14
C ASP A 255 -27.16 -12.31 -0.83
N ALA A 256 -27.93 -13.23 -0.27
CA ALA A 256 -28.06 -14.61 -0.73
C ALA A 256 -28.54 -14.74 -2.21
N GLY A 257 -28.99 -13.64 -2.84
CA GLY A 257 -29.45 -13.61 -4.23
C GLY A 257 -28.60 -12.78 -5.19
N SER A 258 -27.55 -12.11 -4.72
CA SER A 258 -26.78 -11.19 -5.57
C SER A 258 -25.53 -11.83 -6.14
N VAL A 259 -25.74 -12.73 -7.11
CA VAL A 259 -24.79 -12.92 -8.22
C VAL A 259 -24.94 -11.77 -9.23
N LEU A 260 -25.27 -10.56 -8.76
CA LEU A 260 -24.84 -9.34 -9.43
C LEU A 260 -23.34 -9.18 -9.12
N SER A 261 -22.55 -10.09 -9.70
CA SER A 261 -21.29 -9.67 -10.32
C SER A 261 -21.64 -8.39 -11.06
N ALA A 262 -21.01 -7.28 -10.66
CA ALA A 262 -21.08 -6.02 -11.39
C ALA A 262 -21.13 -6.32 -12.89
N ARG A 263 -22.26 -5.99 -13.52
CA ARG A 263 -22.61 -6.14 -14.93
C ARG A 263 -21.58 -6.91 -15.78
N SER A 264 -21.84 -8.20 -16.02
CA SER A 264 -21.20 -9.02 -17.07
C SER A 264 -21.48 -8.53 -18.51
N GLY A 265 -21.79 -7.24 -18.72
CA GLY A 265 -22.20 -6.65 -19.99
C GLY A 265 -21.55 -5.31 -20.34
N LEU A 266 -20.78 -4.68 -19.44
CA LEU A 266 -19.90 -3.56 -19.84
C LEU A 266 -18.56 -4.16 -20.29
N LEU A 267 -18.53 -4.46 -21.59
CA LEU A 267 -17.36 -4.78 -22.41
C LEU A 267 -16.01 -4.49 -21.74
N ARG A 268 -15.29 -5.56 -21.36
CA ARG A 268 -13.84 -5.67 -21.15
C ARG A 268 -13.06 -4.37 -21.49
N ARG A 269 -12.99 -3.37 -20.59
CA ARG A 269 -12.06 -2.22 -20.71
C ARG A 269 -12.02 -1.22 -19.54
N SER A 270 -12.61 -1.51 -18.39
CA SER A 270 -12.85 -0.49 -17.36
C SER A 270 -12.37 -0.97 -15.97
N ILE A 271 -11.50 -0.19 -15.35
CA ILE A 271 -10.96 -0.41 -14.00
C ILE A 271 -12.07 -0.18 -12.98
N GLU A 272 -12.43 -1.10 -12.10
CA GLU A 272 -13.42 -0.80 -11.05
C GLU A 272 -12.72 -0.73 -9.69
N ILE A 273 -12.11 0.38 -9.29
CA ILE A 273 -11.51 0.50 -7.94
C ILE A 273 -12.60 0.88 -6.95
N PHE A 274 -12.70 0.15 -5.85
CA PHE A 274 -13.75 0.37 -4.87
C PHE A 274 -13.25 1.39 -3.87
N SER A 275 -13.76 2.62 -3.96
CA SER A 275 -13.56 3.60 -2.90
C SER A 275 -14.72 3.47 -1.94
N VAL A 276 -14.42 3.32 -0.65
CA VAL A 276 -15.44 3.44 0.38
C VAL A 276 -15.08 4.58 1.31
N GLU A 277 -15.95 5.58 1.37
CA GLU A 277 -15.72 6.85 2.06
C GLU A 277 -16.70 7.05 3.21
N TYR A 278 -16.22 7.53 4.35
CA TYR A 278 -17.05 7.91 5.50
C TYR A 278 -17.26 9.44 5.50
N PRO A 279 -18.48 9.96 5.27
CA PRO A 279 -18.76 11.39 5.18
C PRO A 279 -19.03 12.05 6.55
N GLY A 280 -18.94 11.33 7.67
CA GLY A 280 -19.04 11.82 9.05
C GLY A 280 -19.67 13.21 9.24
N GLY A 281 -20.99 13.26 9.48
CA GLY A 281 -21.70 14.43 10.02
C GLY A 281 -21.66 15.72 9.18
N GLY A 282 -22.64 15.88 8.29
CA GLY A 282 -22.91 17.13 7.57
C GLY A 282 -23.12 16.90 6.08
N LYS A 283 -24.28 17.31 5.54
CA LYS A 283 -24.59 17.23 4.11
C LYS A 283 -23.75 18.27 3.34
N ASP A 284 -23.31 17.88 2.14
CA ASP A 284 -22.67 18.72 1.12
C ASP A 284 -21.24 19.23 1.41
N LEU A 285 -20.23 18.35 1.39
CA LEU A 285 -18.82 18.79 1.38
C LEU A 285 -17.96 17.93 0.45
N HIS A 286 -17.22 18.57 -0.45
CA HIS A 286 -16.29 17.91 -1.36
C HIS A 286 -15.12 17.28 -0.58
N ILE A 287 -14.60 16.18 -1.13
CA ILE A 287 -13.53 15.36 -0.56
C ILE A 287 -12.26 16.17 -0.26
N GLU A 288 -12.01 17.28 -0.94
CA GLU A 288 -10.81 18.07 -0.71
C GLU A 288 -10.95 19.04 0.48
N ASP A 289 -12.17 19.38 0.90
CA ASP A 289 -12.43 20.44 1.88
C ASP A 289 -12.25 19.99 3.34
N ARG A 290 -12.14 18.67 3.58
CA ARG A 290 -12.05 18.10 4.95
C ARG A 290 -10.73 17.41 5.28
N TRP A 291 -9.88 17.16 4.28
CA TRP A 291 -8.60 16.53 4.55
C TRP A 291 -7.56 17.62 4.79
N GLN A 292 -7.33 17.96 6.07
CA GLN A 292 -6.16 18.73 6.42
C GLN A 292 -4.92 17.92 6.01
N GLN A 293 -4.05 18.52 5.21
CA GLN A 293 -2.73 17.97 4.91
C GLN A 293 -1.97 17.89 6.25
N VAL A 294 -1.77 16.68 6.74
CA VAL A 294 -0.87 16.46 7.88
C VAL A 294 0.54 16.61 7.32
N ASP A 295 1.36 17.44 7.95
CA ASP A 295 2.76 17.59 7.57
C ASP A 295 3.52 16.31 7.98
N VAL A 296 3.66 15.39 7.02
CA VAL A 296 4.22 14.04 7.24
C VAL A 296 5.75 14.03 7.15
N PHE A 297 6.38 15.14 6.78
CA PHE A 297 7.82 15.20 6.49
C PHE A 297 8.72 14.88 7.70
N GLY A 298 8.18 14.97 8.93
CA GLY A 298 8.87 14.53 10.15
C GLY A 298 8.74 13.05 10.50
N GLN A 299 7.86 12.28 9.85
CA GLN A 299 7.52 10.92 10.30
C GLN A 299 8.53 9.83 9.92
N TYR A 300 9.18 9.95 8.75
CA TYR A 300 10.10 8.93 8.25
C TYR A 300 11.48 8.95 8.94
N GLY A 301 11.91 10.11 9.46
CA GLY A 301 13.14 10.22 10.28
C GLY A 301 12.92 10.03 11.79
N ALA A 302 11.74 10.39 12.33
CA ALA A 302 11.52 10.37 13.79
C ALA A 302 11.29 8.95 14.37
N LYS A 303 10.67 8.02 13.62
CA LYS A 303 10.42 6.65 14.11
C LYS A 303 11.70 5.83 14.23
N ALA A 304 12.69 6.04 13.37
CA ALA A 304 13.94 5.30 13.41
C ALA A 304 14.92 5.80 14.49
N ALA A 305 14.87 7.10 14.82
CA ALA A 305 15.56 7.66 16.00
C ALA A 305 15.01 7.13 17.35
N GLN A 306 13.72 6.79 17.43
CA GLN A 306 13.13 6.22 18.65
C GLN A 306 13.41 4.72 18.81
N ALA A 307 13.52 3.96 17.71
CA ALA A 307 13.86 2.54 17.75
C ALA A 307 15.32 2.28 18.17
N THR A 308 16.24 3.19 17.82
CA THR A 308 17.66 3.10 18.20
C THR A 308 17.91 3.45 19.67
N ALA A 309 17.12 4.35 20.28
CA ALA A 309 17.26 4.74 21.69
C ALA A 309 16.79 3.67 22.70
N ALA A 310 16.03 2.67 22.26
CA ALA A 310 15.54 1.57 23.12
C ALA A 310 16.48 0.34 23.13
N ALA A 311 17.57 0.36 22.36
CA ALA A 311 18.51 -0.75 22.22
C ALA A 311 19.92 -0.45 22.80
N SER A 312 20.09 0.68 23.49
CA SER A 312 21.28 1.06 24.26
C SER A 312 21.00 0.98 25.75
#